data_AF-A0A535FNG1-F1
#
_entry.id   AF-A0A535FNG1-F1
#
_cell.length_a   1.000
_cell.length_b   1.000
_cell.length_c   1.000
_cell.angle_alpha   90.00
_cell.angle_beta   90.00
_cell.angle_gamma   90.00
#
_symmetry.space_group_name_H-M   'P 1'
#
loop_
_entity.id
_entity.type
_entity.pdbx_description
1 polymer ?
#
loop_
_entity_poly.entity_id
_entity_poly.type
_entity_poly.pdbx_seq_one_letter_code
_entity_poly.pdbx_strand_id
1 'polypeptide(L)'
;MPPELELRLQASNKTELILLLQELATRHPDLLAEMQTILETSIQTSPIEYEDDLNNEVTEDWDFSGDDLTLLPSPSSQLLQRSSLPQSALPTVDLERYGQRIADYHKRLKQKKTLAVKQAIKDDLIALLQDAEHYTTQRDYANAIALYALVLDERLAERDTALTTILDQALNEAMPILETLLSDMSSYTTFDGEDSETELHPRLSTEQREGWLARFFTLWLKHLDKSYTDDILPEIILDIAWANDSIFLRNLVQHELERLRKNSSSNIVDFKQQYRTRMLDKFLKEI
;
A
#
# COMPACT_ATOMS: atom_id res chain seq x y z
N MET A 1 -8.30 27.53 48.63
CA MET A 1 -9.63 27.28 48.04
C MET A 1 -9.36 26.81 46.61
N PRO A 2 -9.56 25.53 46.28
CA PRO A 2 -9.40 25.09 44.90
C PRO A 2 -10.40 25.86 44.00
N PRO A 3 -9.99 26.26 42.79
CA PRO A 3 -10.85 27.03 41.88
C PRO A 3 -12.12 26.24 41.52
N GLU A 4 -13.26 26.93 41.43
CA GLU A 4 -14.60 26.32 41.19
C GLU A 4 -14.66 25.44 39.93
N LEU A 5 -13.78 25.70 38.96
CA LEU A 5 -13.65 24.93 37.74
C LEU A 5 -13.13 23.50 38.01
N GLU A 6 -12.16 23.34 38.91
CA GLU A 6 -11.57 22.03 39.22
C GLU A 6 -12.57 21.14 39.96
N LEU A 7 -13.36 21.72 40.88
CA LEU A 7 -14.43 21.01 41.56
C LEU A 7 -15.54 20.55 40.61
N ARG A 8 -15.84 21.34 39.57
CA ARG A 8 -16.80 20.95 38.52
C ARG A 8 -16.25 19.90 37.57
N LEU A 9 -14.98 19.98 37.20
CA LEU A 9 -14.33 19.00 36.34
C LEU A 9 -14.25 17.63 37.01
N GLN A 10 -13.98 17.57 38.32
CA GLN A 10 -13.95 16.32 39.08
C GLN A 10 -15.34 15.67 39.26
N ALA A 11 -16.41 16.47 39.26
CA ALA A 11 -17.78 15.98 39.39
C ALA A 11 -18.45 15.64 38.05
N SER A 12 -17.82 15.95 36.92
CA SER A 12 -18.39 15.75 35.57
C SER A 12 -18.14 14.34 35.05
N ASN A 13 -19.09 13.82 34.28
CA ASN A 13 -18.98 12.48 33.71
C ASN A 13 -17.98 12.46 32.53
N LYS A 14 -17.33 11.32 32.28
CA LYS A 14 -16.32 11.13 31.23
C LYS A 14 -16.80 11.62 29.87
N THR A 15 -18.06 11.40 29.54
CA THR A 15 -18.67 11.83 28.28
C THR A 15 -18.76 13.35 28.17
N GLU A 16 -19.05 14.04 29.26
CA GLU A 16 -19.14 15.51 29.31
C GLU A 16 -17.76 16.15 29.21
N LEU A 17 -16.75 15.54 29.84
CA LEU A 17 -15.36 15.96 29.73
C LEU A 17 -14.83 15.80 28.29
N ILE A 18 -15.18 14.70 27.61
CA ILE A 18 -14.80 14.48 26.20
C ILE A 18 -15.44 15.52 25.28
N LEU A 19 -16.72 15.84 25.50
CA LEU A 19 -17.41 16.87 24.71
C LEU A 19 -16.81 18.26 24.91
N LEU A 20 -16.46 18.60 26.15
CA LEU A 20 -15.77 19.85 26.47
C LEU A 20 -14.39 19.90 25.79
N LEU A 21 -13.67 18.78 25.79
CA LEU A 21 -12.36 18.66 25.13
C LEU A 21 -12.47 18.85 23.62
N GLN A 22 -13.50 18.27 22.99
CA GLN A 22 -13.78 18.44 21.57
C GLN A 22 -14.15 19.89 21.23
N GLU A 23 -14.94 20.56 22.07
CA GLU A 23 -15.29 21.96 21.87
C GLU A 23 -14.06 22.88 22.04
N LEU A 24 -13.15 22.58 22.97
CA LEU A 24 -11.91 23.32 23.14
C LEU A 24 -10.93 23.10 21.97
N ALA A 25 -10.80 21.85 21.50
CA ALA A 25 -9.93 21.48 20.39
C ALA A 25 -10.39 22.08 19.05
N THR A 26 -11.70 22.24 18.85
CA THR A 26 -12.26 22.88 17.65
C THR A 26 -12.11 24.40 17.66
N ARG A 27 -12.13 25.05 18.83
CA ARG A 27 -11.96 26.50 18.94
C ARG A 27 -10.51 26.95 19.00
N HIS A 28 -9.60 26.09 19.47
CA HIS A 28 -8.19 26.41 19.65
C HIS A 28 -7.29 25.33 19.02
N PRO A 29 -6.95 25.44 17.73
CA PRO A 29 -6.13 24.43 17.04
C PRO A 29 -4.71 24.29 17.63
N ASP A 30 -4.18 25.35 18.24
CA ASP A 30 -2.86 25.32 18.90
C ASP A 30 -2.87 24.42 20.17
N LEU A 31 -3.99 24.40 20.90
CA LEU A 31 -4.20 23.52 22.06
C LEU A 31 -4.35 22.04 21.65
N LEU A 32 -4.86 21.77 20.44
CA LEU A 32 -4.97 20.42 19.89
C LEU A 32 -3.58 19.80 19.66
N ALA A 33 -2.64 20.57 19.13
CA ALA A 33 -1.25 20.12 18.94
C ALA A 33 -0.55 19.84 20.28
N GLU A 34 -0.80 20.66 21.31
CA GLU A 34 -0.30 20.41 22.67
C GLU A 34 -0.96 19.17 23.32
N MET A 35 -2.26 18.97 23.11
CA MET A 35 -2.96 17.76 23.60
C MET A 35 -2.46 16.47 22.93
N GLN A 36 -2.21 16.52 21.62
CA GLN A 36 -1.66 15.38 20.88
C GLN A 36 -0.25 15.04 21.38
N THR A 37 0.60 16.04 21.58
CA THR A 37 1.96 15.82 22.11
C THR A 37 1.94 15.28 23.54
N ILE A 38 1.05 15.76 24.42
CA ILE A 38 0.88 15.22 25.78
C ILE A 38 0.36 13.78 25.75
N LEU A 39 -0.61 13.46 24.88
CA LEU A 39 -1.12 12.09 24.73
C LEU A 39 -0.04 11.14 24.18
N GLU A 40 0.74 11.57 23.21
CA GLU A 40 1.87 10.81 22.66
C GLU A 40 2.95 10.57 23.72
N THR A 41 3.29 11.57 24.53
CA THR A 41 4.24 11.39 25.65
C THR A 41 3.67 10.49 26.74
N SER A 42 2.37 10.56 27.03
CA SER A 42 1.70 9.70 28.01
C SER A 42 1.67 8.23 27.57
N ILE A 43 1.50 7.97 26.28
CA ILE A 43 1.56 6.63 25.70
C ILE A 43 3.00 6.09 25.77
N GLN A 44 4.00 6.94 25.51
CA GLN A 44 5.41 6.56 25.55
C GLN A 44 5.98 6.38 26.97
N THR A 45 5.35 6.95 28.01
CA THR A 45 5.81 6.90 29.40
C THR A 45 5.04 5.93 30.29
N SER A 46 4.27 4.99 29.73
CA SER A 46 3.75 3.85 30.48
C SER A 46 4.72 2.67 30.39
N PRO A 47 5.58 2.41 31.40
CA PRO A 47 6.36 1.18 31.43
C PRO A 47 5.37 0.07 31.76
N ILE A 48 5.29 -0.93 30.91
CA ILE A 48 4.68 -2.21 31.26
C ILE A 48 5.62 -2.85 32.29
N GLU A 49 5.40 -2.55 33.57
CA GLU A 49 5.96 -3.32 34.68
C GLU A 49 5.21 -4.66 34.71
N TYR A 50 5.93 -5.72 34.34
CA TYR A 50 5.52 -7.09 34.63
C TYR A 50 5.69 -7.32 36.14
N GLU A 51 4.61 -7.16 36.91
CA GLU A 51 4.52 -7.77 38.23
C GLU A 51 3.66 -9.03 38.18
N ASP A 52 4.38 -10.13 38.33
CA ASP A 52 3.94 -11.44 38.79
C ASP A 52 3.33 -11.28 40.19
N ASP A 53 2.00 -11.39 40.32
CA ASP A 53 1.44 -11.88 41.57
C ASP A 53 0.03 -12.47 41.44
N LEU A 54 -0.13 -13.57 42.15
CA LEU A 54 -1.27 -14.46 42.19
C LEU A 54 -2.51 -13.80 42.82
N ASN A 55 -3.67 -14.35 42.43
CA ASN A 55 -4.86 -14.50 43.27
C ASN A 55 -5.84 -13.31 43.36
N ASN A 56 -6.88 -13.31 42.51
CA ASN A 56 -8.23 -13.01 43.01
C ASN A 56 -9.33 -13.54 42.09
N GLU A 57 -10.06 -14.52 42.63
CA GLU A 57 -11.40 -14.97 42.29
C GLU A 57 -12.37 -13.78 42.27
N VAL A 58 -13.06 -13.51 41.15
CA VAL A 58 -14.40 -12.90 41.16
C VAL A 58 -15.24 -13.56 40.06
N THR A 59 -16.40 -14.00 40.52
CA THR A 59 -17.44 -14.87 39.98
C THR A 59 -18.24 -14.33 38.78
N GLU A 60 -18.74 -15.29 38.01
CA GLU A 60 -19.96 -15.34 37.19
C GLU A 60 -21.02 -14.26 37.50
N ASP A 61 -21.54 -13.60 36.45
CA ASP A 61 -22.96 -13.24 36.27
C ASP A 61 -23.15 -12.39 34.99
N TRP A 62 -23.39 -13.05 33.85
CA TRP A 62 -23.93 -12.42 32.63
C TRP A 62 -25.38 -12.88 32.45
N ASP A 63 -26.29 -12.33 33.26
CA ASP A 63 -27.73 -12.34 33.02
C ASP A 63 -28.25 -10.91 33.06
N PHE A 64 -28.76 -10.44 31.92
CA PHE A 64 -29.83 -9.46 31.89
C PHE A 64 -30.70 -9.75 30.67
N SER A 65 -31.63 -10.68 30.85
CA SER A 65 -32.89 -10.71 30.09
C SER A 65 -33.87 -9.68 30.68
N GLY A 66 -34.58 -8.95 29.81
CA GLY A 66 -35.57 -7.95 30.20
C GLY A 66 -36.20 -7.27 28.99
N ASP A 67 -37.24 -7.93 28.47
CA ASP A 67 -38.02 -7.60 27.28
C ASP A 67 -38.87 -6.32 27.42
N ASP A 68 -39.04 -5.66 26.27
CA ASP A 68 -40.10 -4.75 25.82
C ASP A 68 -40.69 -3.65 26.73
N LEU A 69 -40.67 -2.40 26.25
CA LEU A 69 -41.84 -1.49 26.20
C LEU A 69 -41.49 -0.12 25.55
N THR A 70 -42.18 0.14 24.44
CA THR A 70 -42.79 1.44 24.04
C THR A 70 -41.95 2.53 23.36
N LEU A 71 -41.97 2.45 22.02
CA LEU A 71 -42.31 3.54 21.07
C LEU A 71 -42.54 4.94 21.67
N LEU A 72 -41.52 5.79 21.65
CA LEU A 72 -41.66 7.25 21.50
C LEU A 72 -40.62 7.77 20.51
N PRO A 73 -40.99 8.62 19.53
CA PRO A 73 -40.11 9.02 18.44
C PRO A 73 -39.15 10.13 18.90
N SER A 74 -37.86 9.82 19.00
CA SER A 74 -36.82 10.83 19.19
C SER A 74 -36.70 11.72 17.94
N PRO A 75 -36.66 13.06 18.07
CA PRO A 75 -36.46 13.97 16.96
C PRO A 75 -34.96 14.04 16.62
N SER A 76 -34.41 12.95 16.06
CA SER A 76 -33.01 12.89 15.63
C SER A 76 -32.84 12.39 14.19
N SER A 77 -33.94 12.11 13.48
CA SER A 77 -33.93 11.68 12.07
C SER A 77 -33.60 12.80 11.05
N GLN A 78 -32.94 13.88 11.45
CA GLN A 78 -32.57 14.99 10.54
C GLN A 78 -31.06 15.29 10.49
N LEU A 79 -30.19 14.46 11.07
CA LEU A 79 -28.73 14.63 10.97
C LEU A 79 -27.97 13.37 10.51
N LEU A 80 -28.60 12.53 9.68
CA LEU A 80 -27.91 11.46 8.92
C LEU A 80 -28.16 11.55 7.41
N GLN A 81 -28.42 12.77 6.92
CA GLN A 81 -28.51 13.08 5.49
C GLN A 81 -27.46 14.13 5.09
N ARG A 82 -26.22 13.92 5.54
CA ARG A 82 -24.96 14.61 5.20
C ARG A 82 -23.87 13.74 5.86
N SER A 83 -23.15 12.85 5.20
CA SER A 83 -22.57 12.96 3.86
C SER A 83 -22.33 11.53 3.38
N SER A 84 -23.01 11.10 2.32
CA SER A 84 -22.31 10.35 1.28
C SER A 84 -21.17 11.27 0.87
N LEU A 85 -19.98 11.12 1.46
CA LEU A 85 -18.81 11.80 0.91
C LEU A 85 -18.73 11.28 -0.53
N PRO A 86 -18.86 12.16 -1.55
CA PRO A 86 -18.14 11.86 -2.77
C PRO A 86 -16.71 11.61 -2.31
N GLN A 87 -16.05 10.55 -2.79
CA GLN A 87 -14.60 10.53 -2.82
C GLN A 87 -14.18 11.96 -3.13
N SER A 88 -13.58 12.64 -2.14
CA SER A 88 -13.12 13.99 -2.34
C SER A 88 -12.20 13.86 -3.53
N ALA A 89 -12.66 14.37 -4.68
CA ALA A 89 -11.88 14.38 -5.90
C ALA A 89 -10.75 15.36 -5.63
N LEU A 90 -9.72 14.85 -4.94
CA LEU A 90 -8.36 15.26 -5.17
C LEU A 90 -8.22 15.37 -6.69
N PRO A 91 -7.64 16.46 -7.20
CA PRO A 91 -7.54 16.66 -8.65
C PRO A 91 -6.98 15.38 -9.25
N THR A 92 -7.80 14.69 -10.06
CA THR A 92 -7.41 13.45 -10.72
C THR A 92 -6.10 13.73 -11.42
N VAL A 93 -5.07 13.01 -10.99
CA VAL A 93 -3.72 13.18 -11.51
C VAL A 93 -3.77 13.02 -13.02
N ASP A 94 -3.15 13.96 -13.73
CA ASP A 94 -3.04 13.90 -15.19
C ASP A 94 -2.01 12.82 -15.57
N LEU A 95 -2.43 11.56 -15.45
CA LEU A 95 -1.64 10.39 -15.79
C LEU A 95 -1.21 10.42 -17.26
N GLU A 96 -1.98 11.07 -18.13
CA GLU A 96 -1.60 11.27 -19.53
C GLU A 96 -0.36 12.16 -19.63
N ARG A 97 -0.32 13.27 -18.87
CA ARG A 97 0.86 14.14 -18.82
C ARG A 97 2.09 13.42 -18.26
N TYR A 98 1.94 12.63 -17.20
CA TYR A 98 3.05 11.82 -16.67
C TYR A 98 3.51 10.75 -17.67
N GLY A 99 2.58 10.08 -18.35
CA GLY A 99 2.87 9.13 -19.41
C GLY A 99 3.61 9.77 -20.59
N GLN A 100 3.19 10.96 -21.02
CA GLN A 100 3.87 11.73 -22.07
C GLN A 100 5.29 12.13 -21.65
N ARG A 101 5.45 12.62 -20.42
CA ARG A 101 6.76 12.98 -19.85
C ARG A 101 7.73 11.80 -19.86
N ILE A 102 7.27 10.63 -19.41
CA ILE A 102 8.07 9.40 -19.40
C ILE A 102 8.41 8.95 -20.83
N ALA A 103 7.44 8.96 -21.75
CA ALA A 103 7.66 8.60 -23.15
C ALA A 103 8.68 9.53 -23.84
N ASP A 104 8.77 10.79 -23.43
CA ASP A 104 9.71 11.76 -23.97
C ASP A 104 11.17 11.54 -23.50
N TYR A 105 11.41 10.78 -22.44
CA TYR A 105 12.78 10.46 -21.99
C TYR A 105 13.58 9.73 -23.07
N HIS A 106 12.94 8.79 -23.78
CA HIS A 106 13.59 8.12 -24.89
C HIS A 106 13.97 9.12 -26.00
N LYS A 107 13.10 10.10 -26.29
CA LYS A 107 13.36 11.08 -27.36
C LYS A 107 14.52 12.00 -26.98
N ARG A 108 14.55 12.45 -25.72
CA ARG A 108 15.63 13.27 -25.16
C ARG A 108 16.98 12.55 -25.21
N LEU A 109 17.01 11.25 -24.86
CA LEU A 109 18.22 10.44 -24.96
C LEU A 109 18.68 10.21 -26.40
N LYS A 110 17.74 9.98 -27.34
CA LYS A 110 18.09 9.82 -28.76
C LYS A 110 18.67 11.11 -29.36
N GLN A 111 18.14 12.27 -28.97
CA GLN A 111 18.62 13.56 -29.48
C GLN A 111 20.00 13.94 -28.92
N LYS A 112 20.24 13.70 -27.63
CA LYS A 112 21.48 14.11 -26.95
C LYS A 112 21.91 13.03 -25.95
N LYS A 113 22.85 12.17 -26.35
CA LYS A 113 23.44 11.11 -25.50
C LYS A 113 24.50 11.63 -24.52
N THR A 114 24.34 12.86 -24.01
CA THR A 114 25.31 13.44 -23.08
C THR A 114 25.04 12.97 -21.65
N LEU A 115 26.08 12.95 -20.82
CA LEU A 115 25.97 12.61 -19.40
C LEU A 115 24.95 13.52 -18.67
N ALA A 116 24.97 14.82 -19.00
CA ALA A 116 24.04 15.80 -18.43
C ALA A 116 22.56 15.47 -18.72
N VAL A 117 22.23 14.91 -19.89
CA VAL A 117 20.85 14.52 -20.22
C VAL A 117 20.44 13.27 -19.45
N LYS A 118 21.36 12.30 -19.30
CA LYS A 118 21.11 11.11 -18.48
C LYS A 118 20.84 11.49 -17.03
N GLN A 119 21.64 12.39 -16.46
CA GLN A 119 21.46 12.87 -15.09
C GLN A 119 20.14 13.63 -14.96
N ALA A 120 19.83 14.55 -15.88
CA ALA A 120 18.58 15.29 -15.85
C ALA A 120 17.35 14.37 -15.93
N ILE A 121 17.42 13.26 -16.68
CA ILE A 121 16.33 12.26 -16.72
C ILE A 121 16.25 11.48 -15.42
N LYS A 122 17.39 11.12 -14.81
CA LYS A 122 17.42 10.47 -13.50
C LYS A 122 16.78 11.36 -12.44
N ASP A 123 17.15 12.63 -12.37
CA ASP A 123 16.61 13.57 -11.39
C ASP A 123 15.10 13.78 -11.60
N ASP A 124 14.66 13.87 -12.87
CA ASP A 124 13.24 13.99 -13.24
C ASP A 124 12.42 12.77 -12.84
N LEU A 125 13.01 11.58 -12.95
CA LEU A 125 12.42 10.30 -12.57
C LEU A 125 12.33 10.14 -11.05
N ILE A 126 13.37 10.54 -10.31
CA ILE A 126 13.35 10.56 -8.84
C ILE A 126 12.24 11.49 -8.36
N ALA A 127 12.14 12.71 -8.91
CA ALA A 127 11.07 13.64 -8.57
C ALA A 127 9.68 13.04 -8.85
N LEU A 128 9.52 12.31 -9.96
CA LEU A 128 8.27 11.61 -10.26
C LEU A 128 7.96 10.51 -9.24
N LEU A 129 8.94 9.71 -8.83
CA LEU A 129 8.72 8.69 -7.79
C LEU A 129 8.44 9.30 -6.41
N GLN A 130 8.99 10.48 -6.12
CA GLN A 130 8.64 11.27 -4.93
C GLN A 130 7.22 11.81 -4.99
N ASP A 131 6.71 12.17 -6.18
CA ASP A 131 5.29 12.51 -6.36
C ASP A 131 4.41 11.29 -6.00
N ALA A 132 4.78 10.07 -6.44
CA ALA A 132 4.06 8.85 -6.05
C ALA A 132 4.07 8.62 -4.53
N GLU A 133 5.22 8.78 -3.90
CA GLU A 133 5.35 8.68 -2.44
C GLU A 133 4.48 9.74 -1.74
N HIS A 134 4.44 10.96 -2.26
CA HIS A 134 3.57 12.00 -1.74
C HIS A 134 2.09 11.60 -1.81
N TYR A 135 1.63 11.01 -2.93
CA TYR A 135 0.27 10.47 -3.03
C TYR A 135 0.01 9.37 -1.98
N THR A 136 0.98 8.50 -1.71
CA THR A 136 0.89 7.51 -0.63
C THR A 136 0.70 8.18 0.74
N THR A 137 1.46 9.24 1.06
CA THR A 137 1.29 9.98 2.32
C THR A 137 -0.07 10.65 2.44
N GLN A 138 -0.65 11.10 1.32
CA GLN A 138 -2.00 11.66 1.25
C GLN A 138 -3.11 10.61 1.27
N ARG A 139 -2.77 9.31 1.36
CA ARG A 139 -3.70 8.16 1.23
C ARG A 139 -4.39 8.09 -0.13
N ASP A 140 -3.83 8.74 -1.14
CA ASP A 140 -4.28 8.65 -2.53
C ASP A 140 -3.54 7.50 -3.24
N TYR A 141 -3.83 6.30 -2.78
CA TYR A 141 -3.10 5.12 -3.20
C TYR A 141 -3.32 4.80 -4.68
N ALA A 142 -4.51 5.08 -5.23
CA ALA A 142 -4.81 4.83 -6.64
C ALA A 142 -3.86 5.60 -7.57
N ASN A 143 -3.62 6.88 -7.27
CA ASN A 143 -2.70 7.70 -8.05
C ASN A 143 -1.24 7.32 -7.82
N ALA A 144 -0.85 6.96 -6.58
CA ALA A 144 0.48 6.45 -6.28
C ALA A 144 0.82 5.19 -7.11
N ILE A 145 -0.05 4.18 -7.07
CA ILE A 145 0.08 2.93 -7.83
C ILE A 145 0.14 3.21 -9.32
N ALA A 146 -0.77 4.04 -9.84
CA ALA A 146 -0.82 4.34 -11.27
C ALA A 146 0.50 4.96 -11.75
N LEU A 147 1.10 5.83 -10.95
CA LEU A 147 2.38 6.46 -11.27
C LEU A 147 3.55 5.45 -11.26
N TYR A 148 3.61 4.57 -10.26
CA TYR A 148 4.59 3.48 -10.24
C TYR A 148 4.41 2.52 -11.43
N ALA A 149 3.16 2.20 -11.80
CA ALA A 149 2.84 1.34 -12.94
C ALA A 149 3.35 1.97 -14.25
N LEU A 150 3.17 3.28 -14.46
CA LEU A 150 3.66 3.98 -15.65
C LEU A 150 5.19 3.88 -15.79
N VAL A 151 5.92 4.08 -14.69
CA VAL A 151 7.39 3.97 -14.69
C VAL A 151 7.83 2.55 -15.00
N LEU A 152 7.18 1.58 -14.37
CA LEU A 152 7.47 0.17 -14.56
C LEU A 152 7.14 -0.28 -16.00
N ASP A 153 6.03 0.17 -16.57
CA ASP A 153 5.63 -0.15 -17.94
C ASP A 153 6.63 0.42 -18.97
N GLU A 154 7.12 1.65 -18.78
CA GLU A 154 8.20 2.19 -19.64
C GLU A 154 9.49 1.37 -19.49
N ARG A 155 9.83 0.96 -18.27
CA ARG A 155 10.97 0.08 -18.04
C ARG A 155 10.79 -1.28 -18.73
N LEU A 156 9.59 -1.83 -18.70
CA LEU A 156 9.28 -3.10 -19.35
C LEU A 156 9.27 -2.99 -20.89
N ALA A 157 9.06 -1.80 -21.45
CA ALA A 157 9.11 -1.58 -22.90
C ALA A 157 10.51 -1.66 -23.52
N GLU A 158 11.59 -1.53 -22.73
CA GLU A 158 13.00 -1.71 -23.15
C GLU A 158 13.42 -0.95 -24.42
N ARG A 159 12.86 0.24 -24.63
CA ARG A 159 13.08 1.01 -25.86
C ARG A 159 14.52 1.47 -26.06
N ASP A 160 15.26 1.65 -24.97
CA ASP A 160 16.65 2.11 -24.97
C ASP A 160 17.42 1.54 -23.76
N THR A 161 18.64 1.07 -23.98
CA THR A 161 19.46 0.43 -22.94
C THR A 161 19.97 1.42 -21.89
N ALA A 162 20.27 2.67 -22.28
CA ALA A 162 20.68 3.70 -21.33
C ALA A 162 19.48 4.16 -20.48
N LEU A 163 18.30 4.29 -21.07
CA LEU A 163 17.07 4.56 -20.31
C LEU A 163 16.76 3.43 -19.33
N THR A 164 16.90 2.19 -19.77
CA THR A 164 16.72 0.98 -18.95
C THR A 164 17.60 1.03 -17.70
N THR A 165 18.88 1.39 -17.83
CA THR A 165 19.77 1.50 -16.65
C THR A 165 19.40 2.61 -15.68
N ILE A 166 18.83 3.72 -16.18
CA ILE A 166 18.39 4.83 -15.32
C ILE A 166 17.11 4.43 -14.57
N LEU A 167 16.18 3.80 -15.27
CA LEU A 167 14.94 3.29 -14.69
C LEU A 167 15.20 2.19 -13.66
N ASP A 168 16.11 1.25 -13.94
CA ASP A 168 16.52 0.20 -12.98
C ASP A 168 17.02 0.82 -11.67
N GLN A 169 17.88 1.85 -11.74
CA GLN A 169 18.39 2.52 -10.54
C GLN A 169 17.28 3.18 -9.71
N ALA A 170 16.42 3.96 -10.36
CA ALA A 170 15.37 4.68 -9.66
C ALA A 170 14.29 3.74 -9.09
N LEU A 171 13.95 2.67 -9.81
CA LEU A 171 13.01 1.65 -9.33
C LEU A 171 13.58 0.88 -8.14
N ASN A 172 14.88 0.55 -8.14
CA ASN A 172 15.50 -0.10 -6.98
C ASN A 172 15.46 0.78 -5.72
N GLU A 173 15.63 2.10 -5.89
CA GLU A 173 15.52 3.06 -4.78
C GLU A 173 14.08 3.14 -4.24
N ALA A 174 13.07 3.04 -5.10
CA ALA A 174 11.66 3.13 -4.72
C ALA A 174 10.97 1.79 -4.39
N MET A 175 11.64 0.65 -4.64
CA MET A 175 11.05 -0.69 -4.47
C MET A 175 10.51 -0.95 -3.07
N PRO A 176 11.22 -0.64 -1.97
CA PRO A 176 10.71 -0.92 -0.62
C PRO A 176 9.40 -0.18 -0.32
N ILE A 177 9.27 1.04 -0.84
CA ILE A 177 8.05 1.86 -0.67
C ILE A 177 6.90 1.26 -1.47
N LEU A 178 7.16 0.85 -2.71
CA LEU A 178 6.18 0.20 -3.57
C LEU A 178 5.70 -1.14 -2.99
N GLU A 179 6.62 -1.94 -2.45
CA GLU A 179 6.31 -3.19 -1.75
C GLU A 179 5.38 -2.93 -0.56
N THR A 180 5.77 -2.02 0.34
CA THR A 180 4.95 -1.67 1.52
C THR A 180 3.56 -1.21 1.10
N LEU A 181 3.48 -0.34 0.09
CA LEU A 181 2.23 0.17 -0.46
C LEU A 181 1.34 -0.97 -0.99
N LEU A 182 1.88 -1.86 -1.84
CA LEU A 182 1.11 -2.94 -2.44
C LEU A 182 0.70 -3.99 -1.41
N SER A 183 1.56 -4.32 -0.44
CA SER A 183 1.26 -5.21 0.68
C SER A 183 0.17 -4.66 1.59
N ASP A 184 0.20 -3.34 1.86
CA ASP A 184 -0.87 -2.67 2.60
C ASP A 184 -2.20 -2.81 1.84
N MET A 185 -2.23 -2.47 0.55
CA MET A 185 -3.46 -2.51 -0.23
C MET A 185 -3.96 -3.92 -0.54
N SER A 186 -3.06 -4.90 -0.58
CA SER A 186 -3.45 -6.31 -0.65
C SER A 186 -3.97 -6.80 0.69
N SER A 187 -3.58 -6.23 1.83
CA SER A 187 -3.99 -6.68 3.17
C SER A 187 -5.26 -5.99 3.70
N TYR A 188 -5.54 -4.75 3.28
CA TYR A 188 -6.74 -4.02 3.72
C TYR A 188 -8.00 -4.54 3.01
N THR A 189 -8.88 -5.19 3.78
CA THR A 189 -10.19 -5.64 3.34
C THR A 189 -11.24 -4.54 3.56
N THR A 190 -11.97 -4.14 2.52
CA THR A 190 -13.11 -3.21 2.66
C THR A 190 -14.37 -3.97 3.03
N PHE A 191 -15.17 -3.41 3.96
CA PHE A 191 -16.49 -3.93 4.31
C PHE A 191 -17.51 -3.32 3.36
N ASP A 192 -18.04 -4.09 2.41
CA ASP A 192 -19.14 -3.62 1.59
C ASP A 192 -20.44 -3.83 2.38
N GLY A 193 -21.06 -2.72 2.77
CA GLY A 193 -22.25 -2.70 3.59
C GLY A 193 -23.46 -2.41 2.74
N GLU A 194 -24.02 -3.43 2.11
CA GLU A 194 -25.42 -3.56 1.69
C GLU A 194 -25.52 -4.89 0.93
N ASP A 195 -26.39 -5.77 1.41
CA ASP A 195 -26.66 -7.13 0.92
C ASP A 195 -25.79 -8.28 1.46
N SER A 196 -26.53 -9.27 1.95
CA SER A 196 -26.10 -10.44 2.70
C SER A 196 -25.14 -11.36 1.94
N GLU A 197 -23.83 -11.22 2.18
CA GLU A 197 -22.83 -12.29 2.33
C GLU A 197 -21.46 -11.61 2.53
N THR A 198 -20.93 -11.71 3.74
CA THR A 198 -19.70 -11.04 4.19
C THR A 198 -18.46 -11.58 3.46
N GLU A 199 -18.17 -11.07 2.26
CA GLU A 199 -16.89 -11.30 1.58
C GLU A 199 -15.96 -10.08 1.78
N LEU A 200 -14.89 -10.31 2.53
CA LEU A 200 -13.80 -9.35 2.71
C LEU A 200 -13.06 -9.18 1.38
N HIS A 201 -13.31 -8.08 0.67
CA HIS A 201 -12.61 -7.82 -0.61
C HIS A 201 -11.36 -6.95 -0.40
N PRO A 202 -10.20 -7.33 -0.98
CA PRO A 202 -9.01 -6.49 -0.97
C PRO A 202 -9.28 -5.17 -1.70
N ARG A 203 -8.58 -4.11 -1.30
CA ARG A 203 -8.66 -2.81 -1.99
C ARG A 203 -8.24 -2.87 -3.46
N LEU A 204 -7.33 -3.79 -3.79
CA LEU A 204 -6.96 -4.08 -5.17
C LEU A 204 -7.95 -5.09 -5.76
N SER A 205 -8.55 -4.72 -6.90
CA SER A 205 -9.32 -5.70 -7.67
C SER A 205 -8.41 -6.85 -8.14
N THR A 206 -8.97 -8.02 -8.38
CA THR A 206 -8.21 -9.18 -8.91
C THR A 206 -7.46 -8.80 -10.19
N GLU A 207 -8.07 -8.04 -11.09
CA GLU A 207 -7.43 -7.59 -12.34
C GLU A 207 -6.22 -6.69 -12.07
N GLN A 208 -6.31 -5.77 -11.10
CA GLN A 208 -5.20 -4.89 -10.74
C GLN A 208 -4.06 -5.70 -10.11
N ARG A 209 -4.39 -6.64 -9.22
CA ARG A 209 -3.40 -7.50 -8.55
C ARG A 209 -2.68 -8.40 -9.54
N GLU A 210 -3.41 -9.11 -10.40
CA GLU A 210 -2.83 -9.92 -11.49
C GLU A 210 -1.96 -9.06 -12.43
N GLY A 211 -2.40 -7.83 -12.73
CA GLY A 211 -1.63 -6.87 -13.51
C GLY A 211 -0.30 -6.48 -12.86
N TRP A 212 -0.25 -6.37 -11.52
CA TRP A 212 1.00 -6.13 -10.78
C TRP A 212 1.89 -7.36 -10.74
N LEU A 213 1.32 -8.52 -10.45
CA LEU A 213 2.03 -9.80 -10.44
C LEU A 213 2.68 -10.06 -11.80
N ALA A 214 1.98 -9.81 -12.91
CA ALA A 214 2.53 -9.94 -14.26
C ALA A 214 3.70 -8.99 -14.53
N ARG A 215 3.61 -7.74 -14.06
CA ARG A 215 4.68 -6.75 -14.21
C ARG A 215 5.94 -7.15 -13.43
N PHE A 216 5.78 -7.51 -12.16
CA PHE A 216 6.90 -7.97 -11.33
C PHE A 216 7.52 -9.26 -11.84
N PHE A 217 6.69 -10.23 -12.24
CA PHE A 217 7.19 -11.47 -12.85
C PHE A 217 8.00 -11.17 -14.11
N THR A 218 7.51 -10.29 -14.99
CA THR A 218 8.24 -9.89 -16.20
C THR A 218 9.53 -9.15 -15.87
N LEU A 219 9.53 -8.27 -14.87
CA LEU A 219 10.74 -7.56 -14.39
C LEU A 219 11.78 -8.56 -13.84
N TRP A 220 11.33 -9.50 -13.03
CA TRP A 220 12.19 -10.54 -12.45
C TRP A 220 12.86 -11.39 -13.52
N LEU A 221 12.09 -11.84 -14.53
CA LEU A 221 12.63 -12.56 -15.68
C LEU A 221 13.75 -11.79 -16.39
N LYS A 222 13.62 -10.47 -16.50
CA LYS A 222 14.64 -9.60 -17.11
C LYS A 222 15.88 -9.43 -16.24
N HIS A 223 15.72 -9.46 -14.92
CA HIS A 223 16.84 -9.45 -13.98
C HIS A 223 17.63 -10.76 -13.99
N LEU A 224 16.93 -11.90 -14.12
CA LEU A 224 17.56 -13.21 -14.29
C LEU A 224 18.45 -13.26 -15.54
N ASP A 225 18.05 -12.65 -16.66
CA ASP A 225 18.84 -12.62 -17.90
C ASP A 225 20.14 -11.80 -17.78
N LYS A 226 20.11 -10.78 -16.92
CA LYS A 226 21.26 -9.94 -16.57
C LYS A 226 22.15 -10.58 -15.48
N SER A 227 21.80 -11.78 -14.99
CA SER A 227 22.53 -12.52 -13.96
C SER A 227 22.61 -11.80 -12.60
N TYR A 228 21.61 -10.98 -12.29
CA TYR A 228 21.42 -10.49 -10.92
C TYR A 228 20.77 -11.60 -10.08
N THR A 229 21.33 -11.85 -8.89
CA THR A 229 20.65 -12.59 -7.83
C THR A 229 19.67 -11.62 -7.18
N ASP A 230 18.47 -11.52 -7.77
CA ASP A 230 17.40 -10.69 -7.24
C ASP A 230 16.33 -11.61 -6.65
N ASP A 231 16.49 -11.90 -5.36
CA ASP A 231 15.54 -12.68 -4.56
C ASP A 231 14.40 -11.81 -4.01
N ILE A 232 14.53 -10.47 -4.11
CA ILE A 232 13.54 -9.50 -3.59
C ILE A 232 12.25 -9.59 -4.41
N LEU A 233 12.34 -9.61 -5.74
CA LEU A 233 11.14 -9.63 -6.59
C LEU A 233 10.26 -10.90 -6.39
N PRO A 234 10.81 -12.12 -6.31
CA PRO A 234 10.04 -13.30 -5.92
C PRO A 234 9.31 -13.15 -4.58
N GLU A 235 9.96 -12.60 -3.56
CA GLU A 235 9.36 -12.37 -2.25
C GLU A 235 8.19 -11.39 -2.36
N ILE A 236 8.38 -10.24 -3.02
CA ILE A 236 7.31 -9.26 -3.28
C ILE A 236 6.12 -9.89 -4.04
N ILE A 237 6.39 -10.75 -5.04
CA ILE A 237 5.33 -11.42 -5.81
C ILE A 237 4.51 -12.32 -4.89
N LEU A 238 5.15 -13.05 -3.97
CA LEU A 238 4.45 -13.92 -3.02
C LEU A 238 3.68 -13.13 -1.96
N ASP A 239 4.23 -12.03 -1.47
CA ASP A 239 3.59 -11.19 -0.44
C ASP A 239 2.34 -10.48 -0.97
N ILE A 240 2.33 -10.09 -2.25
CA ILE A 240 1.17 -9.46 -2.88
C ILE A 240 0.13 -10.51 -3.30
N ALA A 241 0.55 -11.72 -3.60
CA ALA A 241 -0.33 -12.76 -4.14
C ALA A 241 -1.33 -13.28 -3.10
N TRP A 242 -2.57 -13.44 -3.54
CA TRP A 242 -3.63 -14.06 -2.76
C TRP A 242 -3.81 -15.53 -3.16
N ALA A 243 -4.53 -16.30 -2.34
CA ALA A 243 -4.78 -17.73 -2.60
C ALA A 243 -5.34 -17.99 -4.01
N ASN A 244 -6.17 -17.09 -4.52
CA ASN A 244 -6.80 -17.18 -5.83
C ASN A 244 -5.82 -16.93 -7.00
N ASP A 245 -4.70 -16.23 -6.77
CA ASP A 245 -3.73 -15.91 -7.82
C ASP A 245 -2.72 -17.04 -8.05
N SER A 246 -2.72 -18.07 -7.20
CA SER A 246 -1.82 -19.23 -7.31
C SER A 246 -1.90 -19.90 -8.69
N ILE A 247 -3.10 -20.03 -9.25
CA ILE A 247 -3.32 -20.60 -10.59
C ILE A 247 -2.73 -19.67 -11.66
N PHE A 248 -2.95 -18.36 -11.54
CA PHE A 248 -2.42 -17.36 -12.46
C PHE A 248 -0.88 -17.37 -12.47
N LEU A 249 -0.25 -17.34 -11.30
CA LEU A 249 1.21 -17.40 -11.17
C LEU A 249 1.79 -18.72 -11.72
N ARG A 250 1.16 -19.87 -11.42
CA ARG A 250 1.57 -21.16 -12.01
C ARG A 250 1.50 -21.13 -13.54
N ASN A 251 0.46 -20.54 -14.12
CA ASN A 251 0.33 -20.42 -15.57
C ASN A 251 1.44 -19.54 -16.17
N LEU A 252 1.80 -18.41 -15.53
CA LEU A 252 2.91 -17.57 -15.98
C LEU A 252 4.24 -18.32 -15.99
N VAL A 253 4.54 -19.05 -14.91
CA VAL A 253 5.76 -19.85 -14.78
C VAL A 253 5.79 -20.98 -15.80
N GLN A 254 4.69 -21.72 -15.95
CA GLN A 254 4.60 -22.83 -16.91
C GLN A 254 4.74 -22.36 -18.35
N HIS A 255 4.08 -21.28 -18.74
CA HIS A 255 4.22 -20.68 -20.07
C HIS A 255 5.68 -20.31 -20.37
N GLU A 256 6.37 -19.74 -19.38
CA GLU A 256 7.78 -19.39 -19.51
C GLU A 256 8.69 -20.62 -19.62
N LEU A 257 8.48 -21.65 -18.80
CA LEU A 257 9.22 -22.91 -18.87
C LEU A 257 9.02 -23.62 -20.22
N GLU A 258 7.80 -23.63 -20.76
CA GLU A 258 7.51 -24.16 -22.09
C GLU A 258 8.22 -23.37 -23.19
N ARG A 259 8.25 -22.03 -23.07
CA ARG A 259 8.98 -21.16 -23.99
C ARG A 259 10.46 -21.48 -23.99
N LEU A 260 11.06 -21.68 -22.81
CA LEU A 260 12.45 -22.08 -22.68
C LEU A 260 12.69 -23.44 -23.35
N ARG A 261 11.87 -24.46 -23.07
CA ARG A 261 12.00 -25.79 -23.68
C ARG A 261 11.95 -25.76 -25.21
N LYS A 262 11.07 -24.94 -25.80
CA LYS A 262 10.96 -24.76 -27.26
C LYS A 262 12.22 -24.14 -27.86
N ASN A 263 12.89 -23.25 -27.13
CA ASN A 263 14.09 -22.56 -27.58
C ASN A 263 15.40 -23.36 -27.35
N SER A 264 15.36 -24.47 -26.59
CA SER A 264 16.52 -25.31 -26.25
C SER A 264 17.01 -26.25 -27.36
N SER A 265 16.62 -26.05 -28.62
CA SER A 265 17.00 -26.93 -29.74
C SER A 265 18.49 -26.83 -30.16
N SER A 266 19.32 -26.17 -29.36
CA SER A 266 20.76 -26.02 -29.58
C SER A 266 21.54 -27.00 -28.72
N ASN A 267 22.43 -27.79 -29.32
CA ASN A 267 23.30 -28.77 -28.63
C ASN A 267 24.36 -28.14 -27.69
N ILE A 268 24.27 -26.83 -27.42
CA ILE A 268 25.19 -26.10 -26.55
C ILE A 268 24.52 -25.92 -25.19
N VAL A 269 25.26 -26.23 -24.12
CA VAL A 269 24.83 -25.99 -22.73
C VAL A 269 24.71 -24.48 -22.50
N ASP A 270 23.48 -23.98 -22.48
CA ASP A 270 23.19 -22.59 -22.11
C ASP A 270 23.00 -22.48 -20.59
N PHE A 271 24.07 -22.07 -19.90
CA PHE A 271 24.07 -21.88 -18.45
C PHE A 271 23.05 -20.83 -17.98
N LYS A 272 22.75 -19.80 -18.79
CA LYS A 272 21.73 -18.80 -18.43
C LYS A 272 20.34 -19.42 -18.46
N GLN A 273 20.06 -20.21 -19.50
CA GLN A 273 18.79 -20.92 -19.60
C GLN A 273 18.62 -21.94 -18.47
N GLN A 274 19.68 -22.69 -18.12
CA GLN A 274 19.64 -23.63 -17.00
C GLN A 274 19.40 -22.91 -15.66
N TYR A 275 20.07 -21.78 -15.43
CA TYR A 275 19.87 -20.97 -14.23
C TYR A 275 18.43 -20.46 -14.15
N ARG A 276 17.91 -19.87 -15.23
CA ARG A 276 16.52 -19.39 -15.31
C ARG A 276 15.51 -20.49 -15.05
N THR A 277 15.72 -21.67 -15.64
CA THR A 277 14.86 -22.85 -15.41
C THR A 277 14.86 -23.25 -13.94
N ARG A 278 16.04 -23.31 -13.30
CA ARG A 278 16.15 -23.65 -11.88
C ARG A 278 15.45 -22.64 -10.96
N MET A 279 15.58 -21.35 -11.24
CA MET A 279 14.92 -20.29 -10.46
C MET A 279 13.40 -20.37 -10.61
N LEU A 280 12.90 -20.60 -11.82
CA LEU A 280 11.47 -20.80 -12.07
C LEU A 280 10.93 -22.06 -11.40
N ASP A 281 11.68 -23.17 -11.44
CA ASP A 281 11.30 -24.40 -10.75
C ASP A 281 11.31 -24.24 -9.21
N LYS A 282 12.21 -23.41 -8.66
CA LYS A 282 12.23 -23.07 -7.23
C LYS A 282 10.97 -22.27 -6.87
N PHE A 283 10.70 -21.21 -7.62
CA PHE A 283 9.54 -20.35 -7.41
C PHE A 283 8.20 -21.12 -7.54
N LEU A 284 8.10 -22.06 -8.48
CA LEU A 284 6.91 -22.92 -8.63
C LEU A 284 6.60 -23.78 -7.39
N LYS A 285 7.61 -24.09 -6.57
CA LYS A 285 7.45 -24.84 -5.31
C LYS A 285 7.04 -23.95 -4.15
N GLU A 286 7.26 -22.64 -4.27
CA GLU A 286 6.94 -21.64 -3.25
C GLU A 286 5.51 -21.10 -3.41
N ILE A 287 4.96 -21.11 -4.64
CA ILE A 287 3.52 -20.95 -4.94
C ILE A 287 2.74 -22.20 -4.50
#